data_AF-A0A968WAT1-F1
#
_entry.id   AF-A0A968WAT1-F1
#
_cell.length_a   1.000
_cell.length_b   1.000
_cell.length_c   1.000
_cell.angle_alpha   90.00
_cell.angle_beta   90.00
_cell.angle_gamma   90.00
#
_symmetry.space_group_name_H-M   'P 1'
#
loop_
_entity.id
_entity.type
_entity.pdbx_description
1 polymer ?
#
loop_
_entity_poly.entity_id
_entity_poly.type
_entity_poly.pdbx_seq_one_letter_code
_entity_poly.pdbx_strand_id
1 'polypeptide(L)'
;MTRFIHDEFAKDYLEELLKNYGTVEPDKKVSGEKKEIDILFTPSAQQTYDLQLIGVLGRFAEYPAILEPFRNAAPADEICDCIIKVLEVKAKMRREAKANNTKLQEEKIPKLWVLTPTASETVLSGFNIKQKEGWLPGVYFLGDNLRSAIVAIH
;
A
#
# COMPACT_ATOMS: atom_id res chain seq x y z
N MET A 1 10.18 -28.60 -4.35
CA MET A 1 11.36 -28.43 -5.22
C MET A 1 10.85 -28.30 -6.64
N THR A 2 10.99 -27.11 -7.28
CA THR A 2 10.85 -26.79 -8.74
C THR A 2 10.54 -25.30 -9.02
N ARG A 3 10.30 -24.45 -8.01
CA ARG A 3 10.02 -23.01 -8.24
C ARG A 3 11.23 -22.16 -8.66
N PHE A 4 12.45 -22.70 -8.53
CA PHE A 4 13.70 -21.95 -8.72
C PHE A 4 14.27 -22.04 -10.13
N ILE A 5 14.06 -23.13 -10.87
CA ILE A 5 14.72 -23.36 -12.18
C ILE A 5 14.30 -22.31 -13.22
N HIS A 6 13.02 -21.90 -13.23
CA HIS A 6 12.53 -20.87 -14.16
C HIS A 6 12.98 -19.46 -13.79
N ASP A 7 13.11 -19.16 -12.49
CA ASP A 7 13.57 -17.85 -12.00
C ASP A 7 15.06 -17.67 -12.28
N GLU A 8 15.85 -18.71 -12.00
CA GLU A 8 17.29 -18.75 -12.27
C GLU A 8 17.58 -18.67 -13.78
N PHE A 9 16.92 -19.50 -14.60
CA PHE A 9 17.05 -19.42 -16.05
C PHE A 9 16.71 -18.03 -16.62
N ALA A 10 15.63 -17.40 -16.12
CA ALA A 10 15.24 -16.08 -16.58
C ALA A 10 16.25 -14.99 -16.20
N LYS A 11 16.84 -15.07 -15.00
CA LYS A 11 17.89 -14.15 -14.56
C LYS A 11 19.14 -14.31 -15.42
N ASP A 12 19.62 -15.53 -15.61
CA ASP A 12 20.80 -15.81 -16.44
C ASP A 12 20.59 -15.32 -17.88
N TYR A 13 19.40 -15.57 -18.43
CA TYR A 13 19.05 -15.13 -19.78
C TYR A 13 19.03 -13.60 -19.90
N LEU A 14 18.43 -12.90 -18.93
CA LEU A 14 18.38 -11.44 -18.94
C LEU A 14 19.76 -10.82 -18.72
N GLU A 15 20.59 -11.41 -17.85
CA GLU A 15 21.96 -10.97 -17.65
C GLU A 15 22.76 -11.08 -18.95
N GLU A 16 22.69 -12.22 -19.63
CA GLU A 16 23.38 -12.44 -20.90
C GLU A 16 22.92 -11.46 -21.99
N LEU A 17 21.61 -11.18 -22.07
CA LEU A 17 21.07 -10.23 -23.04
C LEU A 17 21.45 -8.78 -22.76
N LEU A 18 21.50 -8.38 -21.48
CA LEU A 18 21.63 -6.98 -21.08
C LEU A 18 23.08 -6.56 -20.79
N LYS A 19 24.01 -7.50 -20.54
CA LYS A 19 25.40 -7.18 -20.17
C LYS A 19 26.15 -6.30 -21.16
N ASN A 20 25.78 -6.34 -22.45
CA ASN A 20 26.39 -5.49 -23.49
C ASN A 20 25.77 -4.09 -23.57
N TYR A 21 24.67 -3.84 -22.85
CA TYR A 21 23.91 -2.58 -22.86
C TYR A 21 23.93 -1.85 -21.51
N GLY A 22 24.60 -2.41 -20.49
CA GLY A 22 24.74 -1.79 -19.19
C GLY A 22 25.24 -2.75 -18.10
N THR A 23 25.24 -2.27 -16.86
CA THR A 23 25.57 -3.09 -15.68
C THR A 23 24.36 -3.90 -15.26
N VAL A 24 24.52 -5.21 -15.12
CA VAL A 24 23.51 -6.11 -14.57
C VAL A 24 23.96 -6.59 -13.21
N GLU A 25 23.11 -6.46 -12.20
CA GLU A 25 23.36 -6.94 -10.84
C GLU A 25 22.23 -7.91 -10.44
N PRO A 26 22.31 -9.20 -10.83
CA PRO A 26 21.32 -10.18 -10.40
C PRO A 26 21.36 -10.31 -8.86
N ASP A 27 20.18 -10.59 -8.27
CA ASP A 27 20.02 -10.79 -6.82
C ASP A 27 20.54 -9.64 -5.92
N LYS A 28 20.60 -8.41 -6.45
CA LYS A 28 20.95 -7.22 -5.67
C LYS A 28 20.06 -7.06 -4.45
N LYS A 29 20.69 -7.10 -3.26
CA LYS A 29 20.00 -6.87 -1.99
C LYS A 29 19.74 -5.39 -1.80
N VAL A 30 18.50 -5.02 -1.53
CA VAL A 30 18.09 -3.66 -1.15
C VAL A 30 17.86 -3.65 0.36
N SER A 31 18.52 -2.74 1.08
CA SER A 31 18.28 -2.57 2.51
C SER A 31 16.92 -1.88 2.72
N GLY A 32 16.10 -2.42 3.61
CA GLY A 32 14.91 -1.73 4.10
C GLY A 32 15.30 -0.79 5.23
N GLU A 33 14.89 0.48 5.16
CA GLU A 33 14.95 1.39 6.30
C GLU A 33 13.82 1.08 7.28
N LYS A 34 14.00 1.39 8.56
CA LYS A 34 12.89 1.34 9.52
C LYS A 34 11.92 2.48 9.21
N LYS A 35 10.71 2.13 8.82
CA LYS A 35 9.62 3.08 8.58
C LYS A 35 8.63 3.03 9.73
N GLU A 36 8.22 4.18 10.23
CA GLU A 36 7.17 4.31 11.24
C GLU A 36 5.83 4.55 10.54
N ILE A 37 4.77 3.93 11.05
CA ILE A 37 3.39 4.19 10.63
C ILE A 37 2.81 5.22 11.58
N ASP A 38 2.28 6.31 11.04
CA ASP A 38 1.76 7.41 11.85
C ASP A 38 0.57 6.94 12.70
N ILE A 39 -0.41 6.28 12.07
CA ILE A 39 -1.55 5.70 12.76
C ILE A 39 -1.91 4.35 12.13
N LEU A 40 -1.85 3.28 12.93
CA LEU A 40 -2.44 1.99 12.60
C LEU A 40 -3.71 1.78 13.42
N PHE A 41 -4.86 1.89 12.78
CA PHE A 41 -6.16 1.67 13.38
C PHE A 41 -6.64 0.23 13.12
N THR A 42 -7.20 -0.40 14.15
CA THR A 42 -7.89 -1.70 14.04
C THR A 42 -9.25 -1.59 14.74
N PRO A 43 -10.37 -1.83 14.04
CA PRO A 43 -11.69 -1.72 14.64
C PRO A 43 -11.93 -2.80 15.70
N SER A 44 -12.75 -2.46 16.71
CA SER A 44 -13.27 -3.41 17.68
C SER A 44 -14.14 -4.48 17.01
N ALA A 45 -14.04 -5.73 17.46
CA ALA A 45 -14.91 -6.83 17.00
C ALA A 45 -16.40 -6.61 17.38
N GLN A 46 -16.66 -5.81 18.41
CA GLN A 46 -17.99 -5.36 18.80
C GLN A 46 -18.08 -3.89 18.39
N GLN A 47 -18.52 -3.63 17.17
CA GLN A 47 -18.67 -2.28 16.64
C GLN A 47 -19.97 -1.69 17.23
N THR A 48 -19.89 -1.25 18.50
CA THR A 48 -21.01 -0.69 19.26
C THR A 48 -21.23 0.80 19.02
N TYR A 49 -20.33 1.45 18.28
CA TYR A 49 -20.37 2.89 18.00
C TYR A 49 -20.86 3.15 16.58
N ASP A 50 -21.71 4.16 16.44
CA ASP A 50 -22.15 4.63 15.14
C ASP A 50 -21.02 5.40 14.42
N LEU A 51 -20.31 4.70 13.53
CA LEU A 51 -19.25 5.28 12.71
C LEU A 51 -19.76 6.40 11.78
N GLN A 52 -21.07 6.51 11.54
CA GLN A 52 -21.62 7.60 10.74
C GLN A 52 -21.40 8.96 11.40
N LEU A 53 -21.27 9.02 12.73
CA LEU A 53 -21.04 10.27 13.47
C LEU A 53 -19.71 10.95 13.13
N ILE A 54 -18.71 10.20 12.65
CA ILE A 54 -17.41 10.73 12.21
C ILE A 54 -17.30 10.81 10.68
N GLY A 55 -18.43 10.70 9.97
CA GLY A 55 -18.52 10.92 8.53
C GLY A 55 -17.60 10.02 7.72
N VAL A 56 -16.83 10.62 6.80
CA VAL A 56 -15.94 9.88 5.89
C VAL A 56 -14.84 9.11 6.62
N LEU A 57 -14.36 9.61 7.76
CA LEU A 57 -13.38 8.91 8.59
C LEU A 57 -13.95 7.58 9.12
N GLY A 58 -15.25 7.53 9.40
CA GLY A 58 -15.96 6.30 9.77
C GLY A 58 -15.90 5.25 8.67
N ARG A 59 -16.01 5.68 7.39
CA ARG A 59 -15.83 4.77 6.25
C ARG A 59 -14.39 4.26 6.11
N PHE A 60 -13.40 5.08 6.46
CA PHE A 60 -12.00 4.63 6.47
C PHE A 60 -11.75 3.59 7.57
N ALA A 61 -12.42 3.76 8.71
CA ALA A 61 -12.31 2.96 9.92
C ALA A 61 -13.23 1.71 9.96
N GLU A 62 -14.00 1.45 8.90
CA GLU A 62 -14.84 0.24 8.80
C GLU A 62 -13.99 -1.04 8.87
N TYR A 63 -12.78 -0.99 8.32
CA TYR A 63 -11.77 -2.03 8.36
C TYR A 63 -10.47 -1.49 8.98
N PRO A 64 -9.48 -2.34 9.29
CA PRO A 64 -8.16 -1.86 9.69
C PRO A 64 -7.61 -0.85 8.69
N ALA A 65 -7.01 0.21 9.20
CA ALA A 65 -6.60 1.36 8.40
C ALA A 65 -5.20 1.83 8.83
N ILE A 66 -4.40 2.22 7.85
CA ILE A 66 -3.20 3.02 8.07
C ILE A 66 -3.56 4.43 7.65
N LEU A 67 -3.42 5.41 8.54
CA LEU A 67 -3.68 6.82 8.23
C LEU A 67 -2.36 7.57 8.29
N GLU A 68 -2.03 8.26 7.19
CA GLU A 68 -0.77 8.99 7.01
C GLU A 68 -1.13 10.45 6.69
N PRO A 69 -1.25 11.32 7.71
CA PRO A 69 -1.61 12.72 7.53
C PRO A 69 -0.41 13.58 7.15
N PHE A 70 -0.56 14.37 6.10
CA PHE A 70 0.44 15.32 5.62
C PHE A 70 0.04 16.75 5.99
N ARG A 71 1.03 17.53 6.45
CA ARG A 71 0.85 18.98 6.67
C ARG A 71 0.78 19.77 5.36
N ASN A 72 1.50 19.31 4.34
CA ASN A 72 1.60 19.93 3.01
C ASN A 72 1.11 18.94 1.94
N ALA A 73 1.03 19.39 0.69
CA ALA A 73 0.75 18.48 -0.43
C ALA A 73 1.77 17.32 -0.42
N ALA A 74 1.29 16.09 -0.40
CA ALA A 74 2.14 14.91 -0.34
C ALA A 74 2.86 14.72 -1.68
N PRO A 75 4.21 14.71 -1.73
CA PRO A 75 4.93 14.43 -2.96
C PRO A 75 4.84 12.94 -3.31
N ALA A 76 5.04 12.62 -4.59
CA ALA A 76 4.90 11.25 -5.10
C ALA A 76 5.82 10.26 -4.37
N ASP A 77 7.05 10.65 -4.04
CA ASP A 77 8.01 9.78 -3.35
C ASP A 77 7.54 9.45 -1.92
N GLU A 78 7.01 10.42 -1.18
CA GLU A 78 6.46 10.17 0.17
C GLU A 78 5.19 9.31 0.11
N ILE A 79 4.36 9.46 -0.94
CA ILE A 79 3.22 8.55 -1.17
C ILE A 79 3.72 7.11 -1.42
N CYS A 80 4.77 6.94 -2.24
CA CYS A 80 5.43 5.64 -2.44
C CYS A 80 5.96 5.07 -1.13
N ASP A 81 6.52 5.90 -0.26
CA ASP A 81 6.98 5.48 1.06
C ASP A 81 5.83 4.99 1.93
N CYS A 82 4.68 5.69 1.96
CA CYS A 82 3.48 5.21 2.65
C CYS A 82 2.98 3.87 2.06
N ILE A 83 3.02 3.70 0.74
CA ILE A 83 2.64 2.43 0.08
C ILE A 83 3.54 1.28 0.53
N ILE A 84 4.85 1.53 0.67
CA ILE A 84 5.79 0.52 1.20
C ILE A 84 5.33 0.08 2.60
N LYS A 85 4.93 1.00 3.48
CA LYS A 85 4.46 0.67 4.84
C LYS A 85 3.29 -0.34 4.82
N VAL A 86 2.25 -0.10 4.03
CA VAL A 86 1.08 -1.03 3.97
C VAL A 86 1.45 -2.38 3.34
N LEU A 87 2.35 -2.39 2.35
CA LEU A 87 2.82 -3.63 1.73
C LEU A 87 3.70 -4.45 2.68
N GLU A 88 4.52 -3.81 3.51
CA GLU A 88 5.31 -4.46 4.55
C GLU A 88 4.42 -5.07 5.64
N VAL A 89 3.40 -4.33 6.10
CA VAL A 89 2.41 -4.86 7.04
C VAL A 89 1.68 -6.06 6.45
N LYS A 90 1.21 -5.96 5.20
CA LYS A 90 0.58 -7.08 4.48
C LYS A 90 1.51 -8.29 4.38
N ALA A 91 2.79 -8.07 4.09
CA ALA A 91 3.78 -9.14 4.00
C ALA A 91 4.03 -9.79 5.37
N LYS A 92 4.11 -9.01 6.45
CA LYS A 92 4.24 -9.50 7.83
C LYS A 92 3.04 -10.37 8.20
N MET A 93 1.82 -9.87 8.02
CA MET A 93 0.59 -10.62 8.32
C MET A 93 0.50 -11.93 7.51
N ARG A 94 0.92 -11.92 6.23
CA ARG A 94 0.98 -13.14 5.41
C ARG A 94 1.94 -14.19 5.99
N ARG A 95 3.12 -13.76 6.45
CA ARG A 95 4.09 -14.66 7.09
C ARG A 95 3.55 -15.23 8.40
N GLU A 96 2.92 -14.41 9.23
CA GLU A 96 2.30 -14.83 10.49
C GLU A 96 1.15 -15.83 10.24
N ALA A 97 0.26 -15.53 9.30
CA ALA A 97 -0.83 -16.43 8.93
C ALA A 97 -0.29 -17.78 8.45
N LYS A 98 0.75 -17.77 7.61
CA LYS A 98 1.42 -19.00 7.14
C LYS A 98 2.06 -19.77 8.30
N ALA A 99 2.77 -19.09 9.21
CA ALA A 99 3.41 -19.73 10.37
C ALA A 99 2.37 -20.39 11.28
N ASN A 100 1.21 -19.76 11.44
CA ASN A 100 0.09 -20.27 12.24
C ASN A 100 -0.84 -21.23 11.48
N ASN A 101 -0.52 -21.57 10.22
CA ASN A 101 -1.36 -22.38 9.33
C ASN A 101 -2.83 -21.90 9.22
N THR A 102 -3.01 -20.57 9.17
CA THR A 102 -4.32 -19.91 9.03
C THR A 102 -4.40 -19.17 7.70
N LYS A 103 -5.64 -18.95 7.22
CA LYS A 103 -5.88 -18.13 6.03
C LYS A 103 -5.96 -16.65 6.44
N LEU A 104 -5.15 -15.80 5.83
CA LEU A 104 -5.27 -14.35 5.97
C LEU A 104 -6.48 -13.86 5.17
N GLN A 105 -7.46 -13.32 5.86
CA GLN A 105 -8.63 -12.65 5.29
C GLN A 105 -8.28 -11.25 4.81
N GLU A 106 -8.80 -10.82 3.67
CA GLU A 106 -8.47 -9.52 3.08
C GLU A 106 -8.99 -8.34 3.92
N GLU A 107 -10.09 -8.56 4.63
CA GLU A 107 -10.74 -7.61 5.52
C GLU A 107 -9.88 -7.29 6.74
N LYS A 108 -8.94 -8.19 7.10
CA LYS A 108 -8.01 -8.00 8.23
C LYS A 108 -6.76 -7.20 7.85
N ILE A 109 -6.44 -7.13 6.56
CA ILE A 109 -5.27 -6.38 6.10
C ILE A 109 -5.61 -4.88 6.22
N PRO A 110 -4.71 -4.00 6.65
CA PRO A 110 -5.04 -2.59 6.63
C PRO A 110 -5.19 -2.03 5.21
N LYS A 111 -5.97 -0.96 5.07
CA LYS A 111 -5.94 -0.07 3.91
C LYS A 111 -5.22 1.23 4.30
N LEU A 112 -4.27 1.65 3.48
CA LEU A 112 -3.63 2.95 3.58
C LEU A 112 -4.54 4.06 3.08
N TRP A 113 -4.65 5.12 3.87
CA TRP A 113 -5.27 6.39 3.53
C TRP A 113 -4.23 7.49 3.72
N VAL A 114 -3.69 8.00 2.60
CA VAL A 114 -2.84 9.19 2.59
C VAL A 114 -3.75 10.41 2.67
N LEU A 115 -3.69 11.15 3.76
CA LEU A 115 -4.51 12.33 3.98
C LEU A 115 -3.66 13.56 3.66
N THR A 116 -3.98 14.27 2.59
CA THR A 116 -3.17 15.41 2.12
C THR A 116 -4.04 16.64 1.86
N PRO A 117 -3.57 17.87 2.14
CA PRO A 117 -4.38 19.08 1.93
C PRO A 117 -4.78 19.30 0.46
N THR A 118 -3.94 18.85 -0.47
CA THR A 118 -4.23 18.93 -1.90
C THR A 118 -3.47 17.86 -2.66
N ALA A 119 -4.00 17.45 -3.81
CA ALA A 119 -3.34 16.54 -4.73
C ALA A 119 -3.46 17.11 -6.14
N SER A 120 -2.33 17.39 -6.78
CA SER A 120 -2.31 17.89 -8.15
C SER A 120 -2.68 16.78 -9.14
N GLU A 121 -3.23 17.16 -10.30
CA GLU A 121 -3.55 16.20 -11.37
C GLU A 121 -2.31 15.40 -11.79
N THR A 122 -1.14 16.03 -11.85
CA THR A 122 0.12 15.35 -12.17
C THR A 122 0.41 14.22 -11.18
N VAL A 123 0.30 14.48 -9.87
CA VAL A 123 0.53 13.46 -8.83
C VAL A 123 -0.52 12.35 -8.96
N LEU A 124 -1.80 12.71 -9.07
CA LEU A 124 -2.89 11.73 -9.20
C LEU A 124 -2.74 10.85 -10.45
N SER A 125 -2.41 11.44 -11.59
CA SER A 125 -2.18 10.70 -12.85
C SER A 125 -0.98 9.76 -12.76
N GLY A 126 0.08 10.14 -12.01
CA GLY A 126 1.26 9.31 -11.80
C GLY A 126 0.95 7.99 -11.11
N PHE A 127 -0.11 7.94 -10.30
CA PHE A 127 -0.57 6.73 -9.62
C PHE A 127 -1.69 5.98 -10.35
N ASN A 128 -2.10 6.43 -11.55
CA ASN A 128 -3.23 5.86 -12.30
C ASN A 128 -4.49 5.70 -11.43
N ILE A 129 -4.80 6.72 -10.64
CA ILE A 129 -5.90 6.64 -9.69
C ILE A 129 -7.24 6.37 -10.37
N LYS A 130 -8.12 5.69 -9.64
CA LYS A 130 -9.49 5.43 -10.03
C LYS A 130 -10.41 6.11 -9.03
N GLN A 131 -11.30 6.95 -9.53
CA GLN A 131 -12.46 7.38 -8.76
C GLN A 131 -13.47 6.23 -8.74
N LYS A 132 -13.96 5.88 -7.55
CA LYS A 132 -14.99 4.85 -7.39
C LYS A 132 -16.34 5.51 -7.21
N GLU A 133 -17.37 4.95 -7.85
CA GLU A 133 -18.75 5.36 -7.65
C GLU A 133 -19.14 5.22 -6.17
N GLY A 134 -19.97 6.13 -5.65
CA GLY A 134 -20.38 6.15 -4.24
C GLY A 134 -19.33 6.68 -3.25
N TRP A 135 -18.21 7.23 -3.73
CA TRP A 135 -17.25 7.97 -2.90
C TRP A 135 -17.31 9.47 -3.17
N LEU A 136 -16.99 10.24 -2.12
CA LEU A 136 -16.94 11.70 -2.19
C LEU A 136 -15.82 12.15 -3.14
N PRO A 137 -15.97 13.32 -3.80
CA PRO A 137 -14.86 13.98 -4.48
C PRO A 137 -13.66 14.13 -3.54
N GLY A 138 -12.45 13.98 -4.09
CA GLY A 138 -11.21 14.02 -3.30
C GLY A 138 -10.74 12.67 -2.77
N VAL A 139 -11.53 11.59 -2.87
CA VAL A 139 -11.09 10.24 -2.51
C VAL A 139 -10.69 9.44 -3.75
N TYR A 140 -9.39 9.21 -3.91
CA TYR A 140 -8.80 8.58 -5.10
C TYR A 140 -8.17 7.24 -4.75
N PHE A 141 -8.59 6.17 -5.41
CA PHE A 141 -8.10 4.82 -5.12
C PHE A 141 -6.98 4.41 -6.08
N LEU A 142 -5.94 3.78 -5.54
CA LEU A 142 -4.97 3.06 -6.35
C LEU A 142 -5.52 1.65 -6.68
N GLY A 143 -4.78 0.87 -7.47
CA GLY A 143 -5.16 -0.52 -7.75
C GLY A 143 -5.39 -1.32 -6.46
N ASP A 144 -6.45 -2.13 -6.40
CA ASP A 144 -6.96 -2.72 -5.15
C ASP A 144 -5.91 -3.55 -4.38
N ASN A 145 -4.98 -4.19 -5.11
CA ASN A 145 -3.90 -4.99 -4.52
C ASN A 145 -2.87 -4.17 -3.73
N LEU A 146 -2.75 -2.87 -4.04
CA LEU A 146 -1.89 -1.93 -3.32
C LEU A 146 -2.50 -1.49 -1.98
N ARG A 147 -3.82 -1.68 -1.81
CA ARG A 147 -4.55 -1.35 -0.58
C ARG A 147 -4.35 0.12 -0.16
N SER A 148 -4.37 1.05 -1.12
CA SER A 148 -4.06 2.45 -0.87
C SER A 148 -5.06 3.39 -1.52
N ALA A 149 -5.28 4.53 -0.86
CA ALA A 149 -6.02 5.66 -1.40
C ALA A 149 -5.34 6.97 -1.01
N ILE A 150 -5.50 7.99 -1.87
CA ILE A 150 -5.11 9.37 -1.63
C ILE A 150 -6.39 10.16 -1.37
N VAL A 151 -6.40 10.92 -0.28
CA VAL A 151 -7.55 11.73 0.16
C VAL A 151 -7.11 13.18 0.18
N ALA A 152 -7.61 13.96 -0.78
CA ALA A 152 -7.40 15.40 -0.83
C ALA A 152 -8.42 16.11 0.06
N ILE A 153 -7.94 16.83 1.07
CA ILE A 153 -8.73 17.56 2.07
C ILE A 153 -8.55 19.05 1.81
N HIS A 154 -9.39 19.60 0.93
CA HIS A 154 -9.42 21.02 0.58
C HIS A 154 -9.86 21.93 1.74
#